data_AF-A0A521TLJ9-F1
#
_entry.id   AF-A0A521TLJ9-F1
#
_cell.length_a   1.000
_cell.length_b   1.000
_cell.length_c   1.000
_cell.angle_alpha   90.00
_cell.angle_beta   90.00
_cell.angle_gamma   90.00
#
_symmetry.space_group_name_H-M   'P 1'
#
loop_
_entity.id
_entity.type
_entity.pdbx_description
1 polymer ?
#
loop_
_entity_poly.entity_id
_entity_poly.type
_entity_poly.pdbx_seq_one_letter_code
_entity_poly.pdbx_strand_id
1 'polypeptide(L)'
;MRTENTVFLNRALIALVAIVAALLALPLAIGRAADGDIRPGSQIIIRDGGPGPPSSIAAPFVRGAQAATFIVNYDAGFQANASARAAFQYAVDIWATQVTSSVPIVVTASFTALSSGVLGSAGADQLRRDFPNAPRANTWYPVALANKLRGADSDTTVGDITAQFSSAANWYYGLDGQTPSNQTDFVSVVLHELGHGLGFSGSGSISGSTASIGSSGFMEAYDYFVVTGSGVAVTTLSGNSAALSSAYQGGSLFWNGANAVAAAGGANPRMYAPSPWEDGSSYSHLDETTYAAGNANSLMTPAISRGEAIHSPGAITLGIFADLGWTAASSATATRTATSSPTATRTSTPSPIATIALSGPVPTWPSRALLPVSPRNNAP
;
A
#
# COMPACT_ATOMS: atom_id res chain seq x y z
N MET A 1 6.25 67.85 -64.93
CA MET A 1 7.42 66.95 -65.03
C MET A 1 7.21 65.88 -63.98
N ARG A 2 6.75 64.65 -64.29
CA ARG A 2 7.57 63.51 -64.78
C ARG A 2 8.99 63.62 -64.18
N THR A 3 9.50 62.74 -63.34
CA THR A 3 9.38 61.28 -63.24
C THR A 3 10.08 60.84 -61.94
N GLU A 4 9.81 59.59 -61.51
CA GLU A 4 10.74 58.72 -60.76
C GLU A 4 11.07 59.04 -59.29
N ASN A 5 10.50 58.22 -58.39
CA ASN A 5 11.25 57.46 -57.38
C ASN A 5 10.31 56.51 -56.61
N THR A 6 9.61 55.66 -57.35
CA THR A 6 9.13 54.38 -56.82
C THR A 6 10.32 53.42 -56.85
N VAL A 7 10.84 53.09 -55.65
CA VAL A 7 11.61 51.90 -55.24
C VAL A 7 12.56 52.36 -54.14
N PHE A 8 12.05 52.65 -52.93
CA PHE A 8 12.85 52.64 -51.69
C PHE A 8 12.00 52.58 -50.39
N LEU A 9 10.68 52.39 -50.48
CA LEU A 9 9.83 52.13 -49.31
C LEU A 9 9.26 50.71 -49.37
N ASN A 10 10.09 49.69 -49.16
CA ASN A 10 9.60 48.38 -48.72
C ASN A 10 10.65 47.51 -48.00
N ARG A 11 11.58 48.14 -47.27
CA ARG A 11 12.57 47.43 -46.44
C ARG A 11 12.74 47.98 -45.02
N ALA A 12 11.74 48.71 -44.51
CA ALA A 12 11.78 49.26 -43.15
C ALA A 12 10.56 48.89 -42.28
N LEU A 13 9.71 47.97 -42.73
CA LEU A 13 8.56 47.46 -41.96
C LEU A 13 8.58 45.92 -41.78
N ILE A 14 9.78 45.33 -41.80
CA ILE A 14 10.03 43.93 -41.39
C ILE A 14 11.27 43.96 -40.48
N ALA A 15 11.21 44.73 -39.40
CA ALA A 15 12.24 44.74 -38.36
C ALA A 15 11.69 45.08 -36.97
N LEU A 16 10.37 45.29 -36.83
CA LEU A 16 9.73 45.66 -35.58
C LEU A 16 8.49 44.79 -35.24
N VAL A 17 8.53 43.52 -35.64
CA VAL A 17 7.67 42.45 -35.06
C VAL A 17 8.53 41.29 -34.52
N ALA A 18 9.84 41.32 -34.74
CA ALA A 18 10.77 40.28 -34.26
C ALA A 18 11.41 40.58 -32.89
N ILE A 19 11.08 41.70 -32.23
CA ILE A 19 11.73 42.13 -30.96
C ILE A 19 10.75 42.11 -29.76
N VAL A 20 9.58 41.48 -29.89
CA VAL A 20 8.71 41.13 -28.73
C VAL A 20 8.49 39.61 -28.60
N ALA A 21 8.93 38.81 -29.57
CA ALA A 21 8.92 37.33 -29.49
C ALA A 21 10.23 36.72 -28.98
N ALA A 22 11.12 37.53 -28.38
CA ALA A 22 12.41 37.10 -27.85
C ALA A 22 12.60 37.49 -26.37
N LEU A 23 11.51 37.69 -25.62
CA LEU A 23 11.54 37.49 -24.17
C LEU A 23 11.57 35.99 -23.90
N LEU A 24 12.78 35.45 -23.96
CA LEU A 24 13.28 34.31 -23.18
C LEU A 24 12.19 33.34 -22.67
N ALA A 25 11.61 32.57 -23.58
CA ALA A 25 11.49 31.14 -23.29
C ALA A 25 12.92 30.59 -23.29
N LEU A 26 13.66 30.86 -22.21
CA LEU A 26 14.60 29.85 -21.75
C LEU A 26 13.74 28.59 -21.69
N PRO A 27 14.13 27.47 -22.32
CA PRO A 27 13.65 26.23 -21.77
C PRO A 27 14.01 26.34 -20.29
N LEU A 28 13.02 26.27 -19.40
CA LEU A 28 13.33 25.64 -18.15
C LEU A 28 13.81 24.25 -18.60
N ALA A 29 15.12 24.12 -18.79
CA ALA A 29 15.80 22.93 -18.35
C ALA A 29 15.48 22.90 -16.85
N ILE A 30 14.27 22.43 -16.53
CA ILE A 30 14.08 21.57 -15.38
C ILE A 30 15.12 20.50 -15.69
N GLY A 31 16.32 20.66 -15.13
CA GLY A 31 17.32 19.63 -15.21
C GLY A 31 16.57 18.38 -14.85
N ARG A 32 16.56 17.38 -15.75
CA ARG A 32 16.02 16.07 -15.39
C ARG A 32 16.73 15.74 -14.10
N ALA A 33 16.01 15.83 -12.99
CA ALA A 33 16.56 15.37 -11.73
C ALA A 33 16.97 13.94 -12.03
N ALA A 34 18.23 13.60 -11.74
CA ALA A 34 18.76 12.28 -12.03
C ALA A 34 17.70 11.27 -11.57
N ASP A 35 17.35 10.31 -12.43
CA ASP A 35 16.19 9.43 -12.22
C ASP A 35 16.34 8.46 -11.04
N GLY A 36 17.30 8.75 -10.16
CA GLY A 36 17.74 7.92 -9.08
C GLY A 36 18.63 6.78 -9.56
N ASP A 37 19.21 6.08 -8.60
CA ASP A 37 19.81 4.78 -8.88
C ASP A 37 18.70 3.71 -8.91
N ILE A 38 18.98 2.60 -9.61
CA ILE A 38 18.08 1.46 -9.75
C ILE A 38 18.77 0.15 -9.36
N ARG A 39 18.01 -0.80 -8.79
CA ARG A 39 18.44 -2.19 -8.61
C ARG A 39 17.24 -3.13 -8.63
N PRO A 40 17.41 -4.43 -8.89
CA PRO A 40 16.33 -5.40 -8.72
C PRO A 40 15.82 -5.45 -7.27
N GLY A 41 14.51 -5.64 -7.09
CA GLY A 41 13.92 -5.93 -5.79
C GLY A 41 14.04 -7.42 -5.42
N SER A 42 13.72 -7.73 -4.17
CA SER A 42 13.72 -9.10 -3.64
C SER A 42 12.35 -9.74 -3.79
N GLN A 43 12.32 -11.03 -4.13
CA GLN A 43 11.09 -11.82 -4.11
C GLN A 43 10.93 -12.46 -2.72
N ILE A 44 9.77 -12.26 -2.12
CA ILE A 44 9.36 -12.89 -0.87
C ILE A 44 8.42 -14.05 -1.21
N ILE A 45 8.44 -15.12 -0.41
CA ILE A 45 7.71 -16.35 -0.71
C ILE A 45 6.74 -16.66 0.42
N ILE A 46 5.47 -16.86 0.11
CA ILE A 46 4.53 -17.53 1.00
C ILE A 46 4.50 -19.04 0.78
N ARG A 47 4.44 -19.79 1.89
CA ARG A 47 4.43 -21.26 1.92
C ARG A 47 3.11 -21.81 2.40
N ASP A 48 2.82 -23.05 1.99
CA ASP A 48 1.71 -23.83 2.54
C ASP A 48 2.03 -24.22 4.00
N GLY A 49 1.27 -23.66 4.95
CA GLY A 49 1.41 -23.97 6.38
C GLY A 49 0.88 -25.35 6.76
N GLY A 50 0.22 -26.06 5.84
CA GLY A 50 -0.41 -27.35 6.09
C GLY A 50 -1.82 -27.21 6.66
N PRO A 51 -2.36 -28.25 7.32
CA PRO A 51 -3.68 -28.20 7.94
C PRO A 51 -3.69 -27.25 9.16
N GLY A 52 -4.71 -26.41 9.24
CA GLY A 52 -4.94 -25.51 10.38
C GLY A 52 -6.41 -25.39 10.74
N PRO A 53 -6.75 -24.67 11.83
CA PRO A 53 -8.13 -24.38 12.16
C PRO A 53 -8.74 -23.49 11.06
N PRO A 54 -9.89 -23.85 10.47
CA PRO A 54 -10.56 -22.98 9.51
C PRO A 54 -10.88 -21.63 10.15
N SER A 55 -10.61 -20.56 9.41
CA SER A 55 -10.87 -19.20 9.87
C SER A 55 -11.20 -18.30 8.68
N SER A 56 -11.95 -17.22 8.93
CA SER A 56 -12.36 -16.30 7.88
C SER A 56 -12.33 -14.87 8.41
N ILE A 57 -11.50 -14.04 7.80
CA ILE A 57 -11.42 -12.59 8.01
C ILE A 57 -11.96 -11.92 6.75
N ALA A 58 -13.12 -11.31 6.87
CA ALA A 58 -13.77 -10.62 5.76
C ALA A 58 -12.99 -9.37 5.33
N ALA A 59 -13.19 -8.98 4.06
CA ALA A 59 -12.64 -7.74 3.55
C ALA A 59 -13.13 -6.51 4.34
N PRO A 60 -12.28 -5.47 4.47
CA PRO A 60 -12.67 -4.25 5.16
C PRO A 60 -13.85 -3.60 4.43
N PHE A 61 -14.83 -3.12 5.20
CA PHE A 61 -15.94 -2.36 4.62
C PHE A 61 -15.45 -0.98 4.19
N VAL A 62 -15.37 -0.74 2.88
CA VAL A 62 -14.92 0.55 2.35
C VAL A 62 -16.11 1.40 1.94
N ARG A 63 -16.27 2.56 2.58
CA ARG A 63 -17.16 3.66 2.13
C ARG A 63 -16.34 4.70 1.38
N GLY A 64 -15.89 4.38 0.17
CA GLY A 64 -15.06 5.28 -0.62
C GLY A 64 -14.78 4.75 -2.03
N ALA A 65 -14.44 5.65 -2.95
CA ALA A 65 -13.95 5.29 -4.28
C ALA A 65 -12.52 4.73 -4.20
N GLN A 66 -12.11 3.98 -5.22
CA GLN A 66 -10.72 3.55 -5.39
C GLN A 66 -9.77 4.75 -5.30
N ALA A 67 -8.68 4.59 -4.55
CA ALA A 67 -7.70 5.64 -4.27
C ALA A 67 -6.34 5.39 -4.97
N ALA A 68 -6.18 4.21 -5.57
CA ALA A 68 -5.10 3.87 -6.49
C ALA A 68 -5.64 3.01 -7.64
N THR A 69 -5.01 3.13 -8.81
CA THR A 69 -5.31 2.30 -9.98
C THR A 69 -4.26 1.21 -10.10
N PHE A 70 -4.68 -0.04 -10.26
CA PHE A 70 -3.81 -1.16 -10.56
C PHE A 70 -4.04 -1.63 -12.00
N ILE A 71 -2.97 -1.94 -12.71
CA ILE A 71 -2.99 -2.53 -14.05
C ILE A 71 -2.30 -3.89 -13.96
N VAL A 72 -3.02 -4.98 -14.23
CA VAL A 72 -2.47 -6.33 -14.12
C VAL A 72 -2.23 -6.92 -15.51
N ASN A 73 -0.98 -7.26 -15.78
CA ASN A 73 -0.53 -8.00 -16.95
C ASN A 73 -0.51 -9.50 -16.61
N TYR A 74 -1.55 -10.21 -17.05
CA TYR A 74 -1.71 -11.64 -16.83
C TYR A 74 -1.05 -12.47 -17.93
N ASP A 75 -0.25 -13.46 -17.54
CA ASP A 75 0.31 -14.46 -18.44
C ASP A 75 -0.73 -15.45 -18.99
N ALA A 76 -0.29 -16.33 -19.89
CA ALA A 76 -1.17 -17.34 -20.51
C ALA A 76 -1.82 -18.30 -19.50
N GLY A 77 -1.16 -18.60 -18.37
CA GLY A 77 -1.69 -19.45 -17.31
C GLY A 77 -2.91 -18.82 -16.64
N PHE A 78 -2.82 -17.54 -16.29
CA PHE A 78 -3.97 -16.78 -15.81
C PHE A 78 -5.04 -16.62 -16.89
N GLN A 79 -4.66 -16.32 -18.14
CA GLN A 79 -5.64 -16.19 -19.22
C GLN A 79 -6.49 -17.47 -19.41
N ALA A 80 -5.89 -18.65 -19.18
CA ALA A 80 -6.58 -19.94 -19.23
C ALA A 80 -7.43 -20.25 -17.98
N ASN A 81 -7.29 -19.51 -16.88
CA ASN A 81 -8.00 -19.74 -15.62
C ASN A 81 -8.77 -18.50 -15.15
N ALA A 82 -10.03 -18.40 -15.60
CA ALA A 82 -10.90 -17.27 -15.27
C ALA A 82 -11.19 -17.12 -13.77
N SER A 83 -11.28 -18.21 -13.02
CA SER A 83 -11.52 -18.19 -11.57
C SER A 83 -10.32 -17.61 -10.82
N ALA A 84 -9.10 -18.03 -11.18
CA ALA A 84 -7.88 -17.45 -10.61
C ALA A 84 -7.77 -15.96 -10.92
N ARG A 85 -8.08 -15.53 -12.15
CA ARG A 85 -8.12 -14.11 -12.52
C ARG A 85 -9.14 -13.31 -11.73
N ALA A 86 -10.34 -13.83 -11.53
CA ALA A 86 -11.39 -13.16 -10.76
C ALA A 86 -10.97 -12.99 -9.28
N ALA A 87 -10.40 -14.04 -8.69
CA ALA A 87 -9.87 -14.00 -7.33
C ALA A 87 -8.67 -13.05 -7.19
N PHE A 88 -7.78 -13.00 -8.18
CA PHE A 88 -6.70 -12.01 -8.23
C PHE A 88 -7.25 -10.59 -8.29
N GLN A 89 -8.20 -10.33 -9.19
CA GLN A 89 -8.81 -9.00 -9.34
C GLN A 89 -9.49 -8.56 -8.04
N TYR A 90 -10.13 -9.49 -7.32
CA TYR A 90 -10.73 -9.17 -6.03
C TYR A 90 -9.68 -8.74 -4.97
N ALA A 91 -8.51 -9.39 -4.92
CA ALA A 91 -7.40 -8.94 -4.08
C ALA A 91 -6.86 -7.56 -4.50
N VAL A 92 -6.81 -7.28 -5.81
CA VAL A 92 -6.45 -5.96 -6.34
C VAL A 92 -7.47 -4.90 -5.93
N ASP A 93 -8.76 -5.19 -6.02
CA ASP A 93 -9.83 -4.26 -5.64
C ASP A 93 -9.76 -3.90 -4.15
N ILE A 94 -9.37 -4.86 -3.31
CA ILE A 94 -9.05 -4.59 -1.89
C ILE A 94 -7.89 -3.59 -1.83
N TRP A 95 -6.71 -3.90 -2.37
CA TRP A 95 -5.56 -2.98 -2.30
C TRP A 95 -5.82 -1.59 -2.90
N ALA A 96 -6.58 -1.49 -4.01
CA ALA A 96 -6.96 -0.24 -4.66
C ALA A 96 -7.75 0.72 -3.74
N THR A 97 -8.34 0.20 -2.67
CA THR A 97 -9.03 1.00 -1.65
C THR A 97 -8.19 1.27 -0.40
N GLN A 98 -7.11 0.52 -0.20
CA GLN A 98 -6.26 0.60 1.00
C GLN A 98 -5.04 1.52 0.82
N VAL A 99 -4.56 1.72 -0.40
CA VAL A 99 -3.44 2.62 -0.71
C VAL A 99 -3.87 3.79 -1.59
N THR A 100 -3.08 4.87 -1.56
CA THR A 100 -3.33 6.08 -2.37
C THR A 100 -2.21 6.27 -3.38
N SER A 101 -2.53 6.47 -4.65
CA SER A 101 -1.55 6.82 -5.69
C SER A 101 -2.20 7.53 -6.86
N SER A 102 -1.59 8.63 -7.32
CA SER A 102 -1.94 9.28 -8.60
C SER A 102 -1.27 8.60 -9.80
N VAL A 103 -0.32 7.70 -9.57
CA VAL A 103 0.38 6.92 -10.60
C VAL A 103 -0.16 5.49 -10.58
N PRO A 104 -0.57 4.92 -11.72
CA PRO A 104 -0.98 3.51 -11.79
C PRO A 104 0.11 2.57 -11.29
N ILE A 105 -0.27 1.51 -10.59
CA ILE A 105 0.62 0.45 -10.12
C ILE A 105 0.49 -0.73 -11.09
N VAL A 106 1.57 -1.07 -11.79
CA VAL A 106 1.59 -2.11 -12.82
C VAL A 106 2.09 -3.42 -12.21
N VAL A 107 1.29 -4.48 -12.30
CA VAL A 107 1.62 -5.81 -11.80
C VAL A 107 1.81 -6.76 -12.96
N THR A 108 2.95 -7.47 -13.00
CA THR A 108 3.18 -8.60 -13.90
C THR A 108 2.94 -9.90 -13.13
N ALA A 109 1.89 -10.64 -13.53
CA ALA A 109 1.42 -11.81 -12.80
C ALA A 109 1.56 -13.09 -13.62
N SER A 110 2.21 -14.12 -13.07
CA SER A 110 2.33 -15.45 -13.69
C SER A 110 1.62 -16.55 -12.88
N PHE A 111 1.03 -17.51 -13.59
CA PHE A 111 0.36 -18.67 -13.00
C PHE A 111 0.90 -19.97 -13.59
N THR A 112 1.96 -20.48 -12.98
CA THR A 112 2.74 -21.62 -13.48
C THR A 112 3.15 -22.55 -12.34
N ALA A 113 3.54 -23.78 -12.63
CA ALA A 113 3.98 -24.69 -11.57
C ALA A 113 5.24 -24.16 -10.87
N LEU A 114 5.18 -24.03 -9.54
CA LEU A 114 6.32 -23.66 -8.69
C LEU A 114 6.86 -24.89 -7.93
N SER A 115 7.97 -24.72 -7.21
CA SER A 115 8.52 -25.77 -6.35
C SER A 115 7.51 -26.24 -5.30
N SER A 116 7.60 -27.50 -4.89
CA SER A 116 6.71 -28.08 -3.87
C SER A 116 6.72 -27.23 -2.58
N GLY A 117 5.53 -26.95 -2.05
CA GLY A 117 5.34 -26.15 -0.84
C GLY A 117 5.42 -24.62 -1.04
N VAL A 118 5.76 -24.14 -2.25
CA VAL A 118 5.69 -22.72 -2.62
C VAL A 118 4.32 -22.43 -3.22
N LEU A 119 3.59 -21.53 -2.58
CA LEU A 119 2.25 -21.11 -3.01
C LEU A 119 2.32 -19.94 -3.98
N GLY A 120 3.16 -18.95 -3.66
CA GLY A 120 3.42 -17.80 -4.50
C GLY A 120 4.71 -17.11 -4.09
N SER A 121 5.04 -16.07 -4.86
CA SER A 121 6.09 -15.13 -4.51
C SER A 121 5.83 -13.79 -5.18
N ALA A 122 6.14 -12.69 -4.51
CA ALA A 122 6.11 -11.38 -5.12
C ALA A 122 7.12 -10.43 -4.49
N GLY A 123 7.34 -9.34 -5.20
CA GLY A 123 8.25 -8.27 -4.81
C GLY A 123 8.18 -7.13 -5.79
N ALA A 124 8.72 -5.99 -5.39
CA ALA A 124 8.93 -4.89 -6.30
C ALA A 124 9.88 -5.35 -7.41
N ASP A 125 9.57 -5.05 -8.67
CA ASP A 125 10.46 -5.41 -9.79
C ASP A 125 11.82 -4.73 -9.62
N GLN A 126 11.78 -3.46 -9.23
CA GLN A 126 12.94 -2.64 -8.95
C GLN A 126 12.80 -1.87 -7.64
N LEU A 127 13.95 -1.49 -7.10
CA LEU A 127 14.08 -0.45 -6.09
C LEU A 127 14.71 0.78 -6.72
N ARG A 128 14.25 1.95 -6.27
CA ARG A 128 14.73 3.28 -6.68
C ARG A 128 15.23 4.07 -5.48
N ARG A 129 16.27 4.88 -5.68
CA ARG A 129 16.86 5.72 -4.63
C ARG A 129 17.24 7.07 -5.19
N ASP A 130 17.23 8.11 -4.35
CA ASP A 130 17.68 9.46 -4.72
C ASP A 130 16.90 10.07 -5.90
N PHE A 131 15.60 9.75 -5.97
CA PHE A 131 14.65 10.32 -6.91
C PHE A 131 14.01 11.63 -6.37
N PRO A 132 13.40 12.47 -7.23
CA PRO A 132 12.67 13.65 -6.81
C PRO A 132 11.59 13.34 -5.77
N ASN A 133 11.56 14.14 -4.70
CA ASN A 133 10.62 14.00 -3.58
C ASN A 133 10.81 12.71 -2.75
N ALA A 134 11.94 11.99 -2.89
CA ALA A 134 12.27 10.91 -1.97
C ALA A 134 12.25 11.45 -0.52
N PRO A 135 11.45 10.88 0.41
CA PRO A 135 11.33 11.36 1.78
C PRO A 135 12.65 11.34 2.56
N ARG A 136 13.53 10.43 2.16
CA ARG A 136 14.86 10.26 2.73
C ARG A 136 15.87 10.01 1.63
N ALA A 137 16.94 10.81 1.62
CA ALA A 137 18.10 10.62 0.75
C ALA A 137 18.83 9.30 1.09
N ASN A 138 19.60 8.79 0.13
CA ASN A 138 20.43 7.60 0.27
C ASN A 138 19.64 6.36 0.75
N THR A 139 18.39 6.23 0.30
CA THR A 139 17.44 5.19 0.73
C THR A 139 16.76 4.56 -0.47
N TRP A 140 16.68 3.23 -0.48
CA TRP A 140 15.97 2.45 -1.49
C TRP A 140 14.48 2.36 -1.18
N TYR A 141 13.65 2.52 -2.21
CA TYR A 141 12.19 2.39 -2.15
C TYR A 141 11.71 1.44 -3.25
N PRO A 142 10.71 0.59 -2.98
CA PRO A 142 9.96 -0.13 -4.01
C PRO A 142 9.53 0.81 -5.13
N VAL A 143 9.70 0.41 -6.40
CA VAL A 143 9.44 1.29 -7.55
C VAL A 143 8.00 1.83 -7.57
N ALA A 144 7.00 1.03 -7.17
CA ALA A 144 5.61 1.48 -7.03
C ALA A 144 5.48 2.67 -6.06
N LEU A 145 6.14 2.55 -4.89
CA LEU A 145 6.15 3.60 -3.86
C LEU A 145 6.97 4.81 -4.32
N ALA A 146 8.10 4.59 -4.99
CA ALA A 146 8.93 5.67 -5.54
C ALA A 146 8.17 6.46 -6.62
N ASN A 147 7.49 5.77 -7.54
CA ASN A 147 6.65 6.35 -8.57
C ASN A 147 5.52 7.19 -7.95
N LYS A 148 4.84 6.67 -6.93
CA LYS A 148 3.85 7.42 -6.14
C LYS A 148 4.46 8.69 -5.53
N LEU A 149 5.56 8.58 -4.79
CA LEU A 149 6.18 9.68 -4.06
C LEU A 149 6.72 10.77 -5.00
N ARG A 150 7.23 10.37 -6.16
CA ARG A 150 7.64 11.26 -7.25
C ARG A 150 6.43 11.95 -7.91
N GLY A 151 5.30 11.24 -7.99
CA GLY A 151 4.10 11.67 -8.71
C GLY A 151 4.11 11.37 -10.21
N ALA A 152 5.07 10.56 -10.68
CA ALA A 152 5.18 10.13 -12.06
C ALA A 152 5.88 8.77 -12.14
N ASP A 153 5.49 7.97 -13.14
CA ASP A 153 6.16 6.71 -13.45
C ASP A 153 7.58 6.98 -13.99
N SER A 154 8.57 6.32 -13.41
CA SER A 154 9.98 6.42 -13.77
C SER A 154 10.38 5.59 -14.98
N ASP A 155 9.62 4.55 -15.34
CA ASP A 155 9.82 3.75 -16.54
C ASP A 155 8.55 2.99 -16.93
N THR A 156 7.78 3.55 -17.86
CA THR A 156 6.49 2.99 -18.30
C THR A 156 6.62 1.67 -19.09
N THR A 157 7.83 1.15 -19.30
CA THR A 157 8.07 -0.11 -20.01
C THR A 157 8.27 -1.30 -19.09
N VAL A 158 8.43 -1.06 -17.78
CA VAL A 158 8.69 -2.07 -16.76
C VAL A 158 7.52 -2.08 -15.77
N GLY A 159 7.12 -3.27 -15.30
CA GLY A 159 6.10 -3.38 -14.26
C GLY A 159 6.65 -2.93 -12.90
N ASP A 160 5.77 -2.51 -11.99
CA ASP A 160 6.18 -2.15 -10.64
C ASP A 160 6.36 -3.37 -9.73
N ILE A 161 5.52 -4.39 -9.92
CA ILE A 161 5.46 -5.61 -9.11
C ILE A 161 5.56 -6.81 -10.03
N THR A 162 6.42 -7.75 -9.67
CA THR A 162 6.45 -9.09 -10.28
C THR A 162 5.91 -10.08 -9.26
N ALA A 163 4.87 -10.83 -9.63
CA ALA A 163 4.18 -11.78 -8.77
C ALA A 163 3.95 -13.12 -9.48
N GLN A 164 4.22 -14.23 -8.79
CA GLN A 164 4.14 -15.58 -9.33
C GLN A 164 3.31 -16.45 -8.41
N PHE A 165 2.45 -17.29 -8.98
CA PHE A 165 1.57 -18.17 -8.20
C PHE A 165 1.56 -19.58 -8.77
N SER A 166 1.57 -20.56 -7.87
CA SER A 166 1.69 -21.97 -8.25
C SER A 166 0.43 -22.48 -8.93
N SER A 167 0.52 -22.91 -10.19
CA SER A 167 -0.58 -23.58 -10.88
C SER A 167 -0.81 -25.04 -10.42
N ALA A 168 0.06 -25.56 -9.54
CA ALA A 168 0.03 -26.93 -9.04
C ALA A 168 -0.61 -27.05 -7.64
N ALA A 169 -0.89 -25.94 -6.97
CA ALA A 169 -1.49 -25.94 -5.63
C ALA A 169 -3.01 -26.19 -5.66
N ASN A 170 -3.54 -26.73 -4.55
CA ASN A 170 -4.96 -27.03 -4.38
C ASN A 170 -5.73 -25.78 -3.90
N TRP A 171 -6.06 -24.92 -4.86
CA TRP A 171 -6.68 -23.63 -4.60
C TRP A 171 -8.18 -23.66 -4.35
N TYR A 172 -8.61 -22.80 -3.44
CA TYR A 172 -9.96 -22.26 -3.38
C TYR A 172 -9.98 -20.86 -4.02
N TYR A 173 -10.80 -20.68 -5.06
CA TYR A 173 -10.91 -19.40 -5.79
C TYR A 173 -12.17 -18.59 -5.42
N GLY A 174 -12.96 -19.05 -4.43
CA GLY A 174 -14.15 -18.34 -4.02
C GLY A 174 -13.82 -17.00 -3.36
N LEU A 175 -14.73 -16.04 -3.49
CA LEU A 175 -14.56 -14.68 -2.96
C LEU A 175 -15.28 -14.46 -1.63
N ASP A 176 -15.96 -15.50 -1.13
CA ASP A 176 -16.83 -15.43 0.05
C ASP A 176 -16.11 -15.80 1.36
N GLY A 177 -14.84 -16.20 1.27
CA GLY A 177 -14.02 -16.63 2.40
C GLY A 177 -14.48 -17.96 3.02
N GLN A 178 -15.24 -18.80 2.31
CA GLN A 178 -15.69 -20.12 2.76
C GLN A 178 -14.75 -21.24 2.31
N THR A 179 -13.45 -21.05 2.55
CA THR A 179 -12.39 -21.96 2.13
C THR A 179 -12.53 -23.33 2.77
N PRO A 180 -12.65 -24.42 1.98
CA PRO A 180 -12.64 -25.77 2.51
C PRO A 180 -11.34 -26.09 3.25
N SER A 181 -11.42 -26.91 4.30
CA SER A 181 -10.27 -27.24 5.17
C SER A 181 -9.11 -27.96 4.47
N ASN A 182 -9.32 -28.47 3.25
CA ASN A 182 -8.30 -29.13 2.44
C ASN A 182 -7.74 -28.25 1.30
N GLN A 183 -8.20 -27.01 1.16
CA GLN A 183 -7.78 -26.06 0.14
C GLN A 183 -7.14 -24.82 0.75
N THR A 184 -6.30 -24.15 -0.04
CA THR A 184 -5.72 -22.85 0.32
C THR A 184 -6.49 -21.74 -0.38
N ASP A 185 -6.82 -20.67 0.33
CA ASP A 185 -7.54 -19.51 -0.24
C ASP A 185 -6.62 -18.70 -1.17
N PHE A 186 -6.96 -18.65 -2.45
CA PHE A 186 -6.13 -17.97 -3.46
C PHE A 186 -6.15 -16.45 -3.30
N VAL A 187 -7.29 -15.87 -2.91
CA VAL A 187 -7.41 -14.42 -2.66
C VAL A 187 -6.42 -13.98 -1.59
N SER A 188 -6.34 -14.71 -0.48
CA SER A 188 -5.46 -14.41 0.65
C SER A 188 -4.00 -14.43 0.23
N VAL A 189 -3.59 -15.44 -0.55
CA VAL A 189 -2.23 -15.54 -1.09
C VAL A 189 -1.94 -14.38 -2.04
N VAL A 190 -2.83 -14.04 -2.98
CA VAL A 190 -2.61 -12.88 -3.86
C VAL A 190 -2.53 -11.58 -3.06
N LEU A 191 -3.42 -11.39 -2.09
CA LEU A 191 -3.47 -10.18 -1.26
C LEU A 191 -2.19 -10.01 -0.46
N HIS A 192 -1.67 -11.09 0.13
CA HIS A 192 -0.40 -11.15 0.84
C HIS A 192 0.78 -10.79 -0.07
N GLU A 193 0.89 -11.46 -1.22
CA GLU A 193 2.01 -11.28 -2.14
C GLU A 193 2.04 -9.86 -2.75
N LEU A 194 0.87 -9.30 -3.07
CA LEU A 194 0.79 -7.89 -3.46
C LEU A 194 1.28 -6.94 -2.35
N GLY A 195 1.11 -7.31 -1.07
CA GLY A 195 1.71 -6.59 0.06
C GLY A 195 3.23 -6.53 -0.02
N HIS A 196 3.90 -7.64 -0.33
CA HIS A 196 5.35 -7.64 -0.57
C HIS A 196 5.74 -6.78 -1.77
N GLY A 197 5.00 -6.89 -2.88
CA GLY A 197 5.21 -6.06 -4.07
C GLY A 197 5.13 -4.56 -3.79
N LEU A 198 4.20 -4.15 -2.92
CA LEU A 198 4.01 -2.77 -2.52
C LEU A 198 5.03 -2.28 -1.48
N GLY A 199 5.87 -3.16 -0.91
CA GLY A 199 6.97 -2.76 -0.04
C GLY A 199 6.96 -3.29 1.38
N PHE A 200 6.13 -4.28 1.70
CA PHE A 200 6.30 -5.05 2.94
C PHE A 200 7.50 -6.00 2.78
N SER A 201 8.70 -5.47 2.63
CA SER A 201 9.91 -6.26 2.43
C SER A 201 11.11 -5.46 2.90
N GLY A 202 11.98 -6.10 3.68
CA GLY A 202 13.19 -5.50 4.20
C GLY A 202 14.44 -6.17 3.64
N SER A 203 15.60 -5.54 3.85
CA SER A 203 16.86 -5.97 3.25
C SER A 203 17.69 -6.94 4.10
N GLY A 204 17.19 -7.33 5.28
CA GLY A 204 17.89 -8.20 6.20
C GLY A 204 18.17 -9.59 5.62
N SER A 205 19.38 -10.08 5.80
CA SER A 205 19.75 -11.45 5.42
C SER A 205 20.83 -12.03 6.32
N ILE A 206 20.96 -13.36 6.33
CA ILE A 206 22.03 -14.09 7.04
C ILE A 206 22.86 -14.90 6.05
N SER A 207 24.18 -14.84 6.22
CA SER A 207 25.13 -15.68 5.50
C SER A 207 26.15 -16.25 6.48
N GLY A 208 26.10 -17.58 6.66
CA GLY A 208 26.91 -18.27 7.66
C GLY A 208 26.56 -17.80 9.08
N SER A 209 27.55 -17.29 9.82
CA SER A 209 27.37 -16.78 11.19
C SER A 209 27.13 -15.27 11.26
N THR A 210 27.12 -14.57 10.12
CA THR A 210 26.96 -13.11 10.04
C THR A 210 25.68 -12.73 9.34
N ALA A 211 25.16 -11.53 9.66
CA ALA A 211 24.01 -10.96 8.98
C ALA A 211 24.36 -9.65 8.27
N SER A 212 23.65 -9.34 7.19
CA SER A 212 23.74 -8.08 6.46
C SER A 212 22.42 -7.31 6.50
N ILE A 213 22.53 -6.01 6.26
CA ILE A 213 21.41 -5.08 6.10
C ILE A 213 21.80 -4.03 5.06
N GLY A 214 20.82 -3.59 4.30
CA GLY A 214 20.98 -2.71 3.16
C GLY A 214 21.65 -3.40 1.97
N SER A 215 21.77 -2.63 0.89
CA SER A 215 22.45 -3.04 -0.33
C SER A 215 23.23 -1.87 -0.90
N SER A 216 24.45 -2.15 -1.38
CA SER A 216 25.39 -1.14 -1.88
C SER A 216 25.67 0.00 -0.89
N GLY A 217 25.60 -0.27 0.41
CA GLY A 217 25.82 0.71 1.48
C GLY A 217 24.59 1.55 1.88
N PHE A 218 23.42 1.25 1.32
CA PHE A 218 22.18 2.01 1.56
C PHE A 218 21.05 1.11 2.04
N MET A 219 20.22 1.61 2.94
CA MET A 219 19.10 0.84 3.50
C MET A 219 17.86 0.97 2.62
N GLU A 220 16.93 0.04 2.80
CA GLU A 220 15.58 0.14 2.27
C GLU A 220 14.70 0.93 3.26
N ALA A 221 13.68 1.62 2.75
CA ALA A 221 12.79 2.45 3.59
C ALA A 221 12.18 1.65 4.75
N TYR A 222 11.89 0.37 4.52
CA TYR A 222 11.40 -0.59 5.50
C TYR A 222 12.34 -0.75 6.71
N ASP A 223 13.65 -0.85 6.47
CA ASP A 223 14.65 -1.16 7.49
C ASP A 223 14.70 -0.14 8.62
N TYR A 224 14.38 1.12 8.30
CA TYR A 224 14.42 2.22 9.26
C TYR A 224 13.35 2.16 10.33
N PHE A 225 12.35 1.30 10.17
CA PHE A 225 11.31 1.09 11.16
C PHE A 225 11.54 -0.15 12.02
N VAL A 226 12.55 -0.98 11.73
CA VAL A 226 12.78 -2.21 12.49
C VAL A 226 13.71 -1.95 13.68
N VAL A 227 13.31 -2.42 14.85
CA VAL A 227 14.08 -2.33 16.10
C VAL A 227 14.20 -3.69 16.77
N THR A 228 15.25 -3.87 17.57
CA THR A 228 15.37 -5.02 18.48
C THR A 228 14.40 -4.90 19.66
N GLY A 229 14.27 -5.96 20.46
CA GLY A 229 13.48 -5.95 21.70
C GLY A 229 13.96 -4.96 22.77
N SER A 230 15.20 -4.45 22.64
CA SER A 230 15.71 -3.35 23.47
C SER A 230 15.49 -1.96 22.86
N GLY A 231 14.78 -1.86 21.73
CA GLY A 231 14.51 -0.61 21.02
C GLY A 231 15.67 -0.09 20.18
N VAL A 232 16.72 -0.89 19.94
CA VAL A 232 17.84 -0.48 19.10
C VAL A 232 17.46 -0.62 17.63
N ALA A 233 17.55 0.46 16.85
CA ALA A 233 17.31 0.41 15.42
C ALA A 233 18.34 -0.50 14.72
N VAL A 234 17.84 -1.47 13.94
CA VAL A 234 18.71 -2.48 13.30
C VAL A 234 19.68 -1.84 12.31
N THR A 235 19.33 -0.71 11.71
CA THR A 235 20.20 0.08 10.81
C THR A 235 21.41 0.71 11.51
N THR A 236 21.46 0.70 12.84
CA THR A 236 22.61 1.18 13.64
C THR A 236 23.56 0.07 14.03
N LEU A 237 23.16 -1.19 13.84
CA LEU A 237 24.03 -2.34 14.06
C LEU A 237 24.96 -2.49 12.85
N SER A 238 26.23 -2.81 13.12
CA SER A 238 27.19 -3.06 12.05
C SER A 238 26.71 -4.22 11.17
N GLY A 239 26.64 -3.99 9.86
CA GLY A 239 26.47 -5.07 8.90
C GLY A 239 27.63 -6.07 8.96
N ASN A 240 27.40 -7.28 8.44
CA ASN A 240 28.33 -8.40 8.49
C ASN A 240 28.81 -8.74 9.92
N SER A 241 27.91 -8.66 10.90
CA SER A 241 28.25 -8.90 12.31
C SER A 241 27.43 -10.02 12.95
N ALA A 242 28.03 -10.65 13.97
CA ALA A 242 27.35 -11.62 14.83
C ALA A 242 26.26 -10.96 15.69
N ALA A 243 26.40 -9.67 16.03
CA ALA A 243 25.40 -8.92 16.77
C ALA A 243 24.11 -8.75 15.97
N LEU A 244 24.21 -8.37 14.70
CA LEU A 244 23.06 -8.29 13.79
C LEU A 244 22.45 -9.68 13.55
N SER A 245 23.29 -10.71 13.37
CA SER A 245 22.83 -12.10 13.25
C SER A 245 22.04 -12.57 14.47
N SER A 246 22.48 -12.21 15.68
CA SER A 246 21.77 -12.51 16.92
C SER A 246 20.45 -11.74 17.02
N ALA A 247 20.40 -10.49 16.56
CA ALA A 247 19.17 -9.70 16.53
C ALA A 247 18.13 -10.32 15.60
N TYR A 248 18.55 -10.78 14.42
CA TYR A 248 17.67 -11.40 13.41
C TYR A 248 17.15 -12.78 13.80
N GLN A 249 17.84 -13.49 14.69
CA GLN A 249 17.47 -14.83 15.14
C GLN A 249 17.01 -14.87 16.61
N GLY A 250 16.75 -13.71 17.21
CA GLY A 250 16.40 -13.60 18.62
C GLY A 250 14.89 -13.65 18.91
N GLY A 251 14.04 -13.82 17.90
CA GLY A 251 12.58 -13.75 18.05
C GLY A 251 12.08 -12.39 18.57
N SER A 252 12.90 -11.36 18.49
CA SER A 252 12.67 -10.09 19.21
C SER A 252 12.95 -8.90 18.30
N LEU A 253 12.37 -8.93 17.10
CA LEU A 253 12.30 -7.78 16.22
C LEU A 253 10.90 -7.20 16.24
N PHE A 254 10.84 -5.87 16.14
CA PHE A 254 9.59 -5.13 16.22
C PHE A 254 9.58 -3.99 15.22
N TRP A 255 8.39 -3.64 14.73
CA TRP A 255 8.17 -2.44 13.94
C TRP A 255 7.95 -1.22 14.85
N ASN A 256 8.57 -0.10 14.53
CA ASN A 256 8.59 1.13 15.35
C ASN A 256 8.14 2.37 14.57
N GLY A 257 7.29 2.20 13.56
CA GLY A 257 6.60 3.29 12.89
C GLY A 257 5.34 3.72 13.65
N ALA A 258 5.09 5.03 13.70
CA ALA A 258 4.06 5.61 14.57
C ALA A 258 2.64 5.15 14.22
N ASN A 259 2.34 4.93 12.94
CA ASN A 259 1.00 4.51 12.51
C ASN A 259 0.73 3.05 12.87
N ALA A 260 1.70 2.16 12.62
CA ALA A 260 1.56 0.75 12.99
C ALA A 260 1.54 0.54 14.52
N VAL A 261 2.35 1.31 15.26
CA VAL A 261 2.32 1.31 16.74
C VAL A 261 0.95 1.76 17.26
N ALA A 262 0.39 2.83 16.69
CA ALA A 262 -0.96 3.27 17.04
C ALA A 262 -2.02 2.19 16.72
N ALA A 263 -1.91 1.54 15.56
CA ALA A 263 -2.81 0.44 15.15
C ALA A 263 -2.70 -0.79 16.07
N ALA A 264 -1.54 -1.04 16.65
CA ALA A 264 -1.29 -2.07 17.65
C ALA A 264 -1.59 -1.64 19.10
N GLY A 265 -2.32 -0.54 19.29
CA GLY A 265 -2.73 -0.07 20.62
C GLY A 265 -1.60 0.53 21.44
N GLY A 266 -0.57 1.07 20.79
CA GLY A 266 0.60 1.69 21.42
C GLY A 266 1.77 0.73 21.66
N ALA A 267 1.62 -0.55 21.32
CA ALA A 267 2.72 -1.52 21.33
C ALA A 267 3.42 -1.58 19.96
N ASN A 268 4.71 -1.89 19.95
CA ASN A 268 5.42 -2.15 18.69
C ASN A 268 4.97 -3.50 18.12
N PRO A 269 4.49 -3.56 16.85
CA PRO A 269 4.15 -4.84 16.22
C PRO A 269 5.32 -5.80 16.18
N ARG A 270 5.09 -7.07 16.46
CA ARG A 270 6.14 -8.09 16.47
C ARG A 270 6.41 -8.61 15.06
N MET A 271 7.68 -8.64 14.67
CA MET A 271 8.12 -9.11 13.36
C MET A 271 8.62 -10.55 13.46
N TYR A 272 8.44 -11.31 12.37
CA TYR A 272 8.89 -12.68 12.28
C TYR A 272 10.42 -12.76 12.20
N ALA A 273 11.03 -13.29 13.26
CA ALA A 273 12.49 -13.38 13.40
C ALA A 273 12.88 -14.73 14.06
N PRO A 274 12.54 -15.87 13.43
CA PRO A 274 12.74 -17.20 14.00
C PRO A 274 14.22 -17.55 14.19
N SER A 275 14.45 -18.63 14.95
CA SER A 275 15.75 -19.30 15.08
C SER A 275 15.57 -20.78 14.76
N PRO A 276 16.22 -21.33 13.72
CA PRO A 276 17.13 -20.65 12.79
C PRO A 276 16.41 -19.63 11.88
N TRP A 277 17.20 -18.73 11.26
CA TRP A 277 16.71 -17.85 10.21
C TRP A 277 16.14 -18.64 9.02
N GLU A 278 15.03 -18.15 8.49
CA GLU A 278 14.35 -18.69 7.32
C GLU A 278 14.45 -17.72 6.14
N ASP A 279 15.27 -18.10 5.15
CA ASP A 279 15.46 -17.30 3.94
C ASP A 279 14.14 -17.12 3.17
N GLY A 280 13.86 -15.87 2.80
CA GLY A 280 12.62 -15.49 2.11
C GLY A 280 11.41 -15.33 3.04
N SER A 281 11.56 -15.52 4.35
CA SER A 281 10.48 -15.33 5.33
C SER A 281 10.86 -14.39 6.47
N SER A 282 12.01 -14.63 7.10
CA SER A 282 12.43 -13.85 8.26
C SER A 282 12.57 -12.37 7.91
N TYR A 283 12.34 -11.50 8.89
CA TYR A 283 12.42 -10.04 8.80
C TYR A 283 11.36 -9.34 7.94
N SER A 284 10.75 -10.05 6.97
CA SER A 284 9.76 -9.50 6.03
C SER A 284 8.32 -9.95 6.31
N HIS A 285 8.02 -10.45 7.51
CA HIS A 285 6.67 -10.88 7.91
C HIS A 285 6.33 -10.40 9.34
N LEU A 286 5.03 -10.36 9.65
CA LEU A 286 4.54 -10.31 11.02
C LEU A 286 4.71 -11.66 11.71
N ASP A 287 4.87 -11.65 13.02
CA ASP A 287 5.10 -12.86 13.80
C ASP A 287 3.87 -13.79 13.84
N GLU A 288 4.01 -14.99 13.27
CA GLU A 288 2.96 -16.02 13.19
C GLU A 288 2.37 -16.40 14.55
N THR A 289 3.20 -16.48 15.61
CA THR A 289 2.72 -16.86 16.94
C THR A 289 1.86 -15.75 17.57
N THR A 290 2.22 -14.49 17.33
CA THR A 290 1.49 -13.32 17.84
C THR A 290 0.21 -13.06 17.05
N TYR A 291 0.25 -13.27 15.74
CA TYR A 291 -0.85 -13.00 14.80
C TYR A 291 -1.32 -14.27 14.10
N ALA A 292 -1.56 -15.33 14.87
CA ALA A 292 -1.93 -16.65 14.35
C ALA A 292 -3.23 -16.65 13.53
N ALA A 293 -3.48 -17.76 12.83
CA ALA A 293 -4.71 -18.05 12.09
C ALA A 293 -5.99 -17.50 12.73
N GLY A 294 -6.76 -16.72 11.97
CA GLY A 294 -7.99 -16.06 12.44
C GLY A 294 -7.76 -14.76 13.22
N ASN A 295 -6.52 -14.28 13.37
CA ASN A 295 -6.25 -12.93 13.85
C ASN A 295 -6.55 -11.89 12.75
N ALA A 296 -7.08 -10.73 13.13
CA ALA A 296 -7.36 -9.65 12.19
C ALA A 296 -6.12 -9.05 11.48
N ASN A 297 -4.91 -9.37 11.95
CA ASN A 297 -3.63 -8.93 11.38
C ASN A 297 -2.77 -10.12 10.89
N SER A 298 -3.36 -11.29 10.65
CA SER A 298 -2.62 -12.47 10.22
C SER A 298 -2.21 -12.46 8.74
N LEU A 299 -2.67 -11.49 7.92
CA LEU A 299 -2.41 -11.54 6.48
C LEU A 299 -0.91 -11.64 6.15
N MET A 300 -0.08 -10.82 6.79
CA MET A 300 1.35 -10.72 6.47
C MET A 300 2.23 -11.63 7.34
N THR A 301 1.70 -12.73 7.87
CA THR A 301 2.51 -13.77 8.53
C THR A 301 3.07 -14.75 7.48
N PRO A 302 4.15 -15.50 7.76
CA PRO A 302 4.97 -16.17 6.72
C PRO A 302 4.33 -17.38 6.05
N ALA A 303 3.20 -17.87 6.55
CA ALA A 303 2.51 -19.02 5.99
C ALA A 303 1.00 -18.89 6.16
N ILE A 304 0.26 -19.59 5.31
CA ILE A 304 -1.19 -19.70 5.40
C ILE A 304 -1.58 -21.17 5.52
N SER A 305 -2.41 -21.53 6.49
CA SER A 305 -2.93 -22.89 6.60
C SER A 305 -4.12 -23.11 5.67
N ARG A 306 -4.36 -24.37 5.32
CA ARG A 306 -5.55 -24.76 4.55
C ARG A 306 -6.82 -24.53 5.37
N GLY A 307 -7.86 -24.03 4.72
CA GLY A 307 -9.12 -23.61 5.36
C GLY A 307 -9.10 -22.19 5.95
N GLU A 308 -7.99 -21.47 5.88
CA GLU A 308 -7.94 -20.05 6.24
C GLU A 308 -8.33 -19.17 5.05
N ALA A 309 -9.09 -18.12 5.33
CA ALA A 309 -9.37 -17.01 4.42
C ALA A 309 -9.10 -15.69 5.14
N ILE A 310 -8.22 -14.85 4.58
CA ILE A 310 -7.80 -13.57 5.12
C ILE A 310 -7.94 -12.51 4.02
N HIS A 311 -9.14 -11.95 3.87
CA HIS A 311 -9.45 -10.98 2.81
C HIS A 311 -9.23 -9.53 3.27
N SER A 312 -8.47 -9.31 4.34
CA SER A 312 -8.16 -7.99 4.90
C SER A 312 -6.67 -7.88 5.24
N PRO A 313 -5.99 -6.78 4.86
CA PRO A 313 -4.61 -6.55 5.31
C PRO A 313 -4.44 -6.44 6.83
N GLY A 314 -5.49 -6.00 7.54
CA GLY A 314 -5.42 -5.74 8.97
C GLY A 314 -4.84 -4.37 9.31
N ALA A 315 -5.20 -3.85 10.48
CA ALA A 315 -4.86 -2.49 10.88
C ALA A 315 -3.34 -2.27 11.05
N ILE A 316 -2.62 -3.27 11.55
CA ILE A 316 -1.16 -3.20 11.73
C ILE A 316 -0.46 -3.10 10.38
N THR A 317 -0.80 -3.97 9.44
CA THR A 317 -0.27 -3.92 8.07
C THR A 317 -0.56 -2.56 7.45
N LEU A 318 -1.81 -2.08 7.49
CA LEU A 318 -2.14 -0.74 6.96
C LEU A 318 -1.36 0.38 7.65
N GLY A 319 -1.08 0.27 8.94
CA GLY A 319 -0.20 1.18 9.66
C GLY A 319 1.24 1.15 9.14
N ILE A 320 1.79 -0.03 8.85
CA ILE A 320 3.11 -0.21 8.25
C ILE A 320 3.15 0.47 6.87
N PHE A 321 2.12 0.27 6.04
CA PHE A 321 2.00 0.95 4.75
C PHE A 321 1.90 2.47 4.89
N ALA A 322 1.19 2.98 5.91
CA ALA A 322 1.16 4.42 6.21
C ALA A 322 2.53 4.96 6.64
N ASP A 323 3.28 4.22 7.46
CA ASP A 323 4.65 4.57 7.88
C ASP A 323 5.62 4.62 6.69
N LEU A 324 5.49 3.69 5.74
CA LEU A 324 6.25 3.68 4.49
C LEU A 324 5.88 4.84 3.54
N GLY A 325 4.68 5.43 3.73
CA GLY A 325 4.22 6.58 2.95
C GLY A 325 3.18 6.23 1.88
N TRP A 326 2.42 5.15 2.02
CA TRP A 326 1.33 4.77 1.09
C TRP A 326 0.00 5.50 1.32
N THR A 327 -0.19 6.16 2.45
CA THR A 327 -1.29 7.10 2.68
C THR A 327 -0.95 8.49 2.16
N ALA A 328 -1.94 9.37 1.99
CA ALA A 328 -1.65 10.76 1.71
C ALA A 328 -0.88 11.34 2.90
N ALA A 329 0.22 12.06 2.65
CA ALA A 329 0.81 12.90 3.68
C ALA A 329 -0.32 13.77 4.21
N SER A 330 -0.68 13.59 5.49
CA SER A 330 -1.67 14.43 6.14
C SER A 330 -1.24 15.85 5.84
N SER A 331 -2.01 16.56 5.01
CA SER A 331 -1.70 17.95 4.69
C SER A 331 -1.56 18.62 6.03
N ALA A 332 -0.35 19.09 6.34
CA ALA A 332 -0.05 19.74 7.61
C ALA A 332 -1.21 20.67 7.88
N THR A 333 -1.93 20.44 8.99
CA THR A 333 -3.08 21.22 9.40
C THR A 333 -2.73 22.68 9.15
N ALA A 334 -3.29 23.25 8.09
CA ALA A 334 -3.23 24.68 7.90
C ALA A 334 -4.03 25.19 9.08
N THR A 335 -3.31 25.57 10.15
CA THR A 335 -3.86 26.31 11.27
C THR A 335 -4.56 27.48 10.64
N ARG A 336 -5.88 27.37 10.48
CA ARG A 336 -6.72 28.52 10.20
C ARG A 336 -6.62 29.34 11.47
N THR A 337 -5.63 30.22 11.52
CA THR A 337 -5.58 31.30 12.49
C THR A 337 -6.86 32.09 12.25
N ALA A 338 -7.87 31.82 13.07
CA ALA A 338 -9.06 32.62 13.13
C ALA A 338 -8.63 34.01 13.59
N THR A 339 -8.42 34.92 12.65
CA THR A 339 -8.30 36.33 12.96
C THR A 339 -9.67 36.79 13.43
N SER A 340 -9.81 36.98 14.74
CA SER A 340 -10.97 37.61 15.35
C SER A 340 -11.11 39.04 14.81
N SER A 341 -12.21 39.31 14.11
CA SER A 341 -12.67 40.69 13.89
C SER A 341 -13.34 41.20 15.17
N PRO A 342 -13.19 42.50 15.51
CA PRO A 342 -13.68 43.02 16.77
C PRO A 342 -15.19 43.20 16.77
N THR A 343 -15.76 42.79 17.91
CA THR A 343 -17.08 43.02 18.47
C THR A 343 -17.77 44.32 18.02
N ALA A 344 -18.93 44.19 17.38
CA ALA A 344 -19.93 45.25 17.29
C ALA A 344 -21.03 45.01 18.34
N THR A 345 -21.02 45.85 19.37
CA THR A 345 -21.98 45.91 20.46
C THR A 345 -23.38 46.28 19.93
N ARG A 346 -24.41 45.47 20.22
CA ARG A 346 -25.81 45.88 20.03
C ARG A 346 -26.53 45.97 21.38
N THR A 347 -26.86 47.20 21.73
CA THR A 347 -27.73 47.60 22.85
C THR A 347 -29.17 47.19 22.55
N SER A 348 -29.87 46.65 23.56
CA SER A 348 -31.26 46.23 23.51
C SER A 348 -32.23 47.34 23.94
N THR A 349 -33.40 47.40 23.28
CA THR A 349 -34.67 47.91 23.85
C THR A 349 -35.86 47.41 23.00
N PRO A 350 -37.07 47.18 23.57
CA PRO A 350 -38.02 46.18 23.05
C PRO A 350 -39.39 46.70 22.53
N SER A 351 -40.09 45.80 21.79
CA SER A 351 -41.57 45.65 21.57
C SER A 351 -42.10 45.93 20.14
N PRO A 352 -43.26 45.36 19.70
CA PRO A 352 -43.99 44.18 20.17
C PRO A 352 -44.32 43.13 19.07
N ILE A 353 -44.93 42.06 19.57
CA ILE A 353 -45.44 40.80 19.00
C ILE A 353 -46.27 40.94 17.70
N ALA A 354 -46.01 40.03 16.75
CA ALA A 354 -46.99 39.61 15.74
C ALA A 354 -47.03 38.07 15.65
N THR A 355 -48.16 37.51 16.07
CA THR A 355 -48.54 36.10 15.98
C THR A 355 -48.82 35.74 14.52
N ILE A 356 -48.19 34.68 13.99
CA ILE A 356 -48.64 34.01 12.77
C ILE A 356 -48.86 32.53 13.09
N ALA A 357 -50.10 32.10 12.84
CA ALA A 357 -50.63 30.78 13.13
C ALA A 357 -50.07 29.69 12.18
N LEU A 358 -49.91 28.48 12.73
CA LEU A 358 -49.62 27.25 11.99
C LEU A 358 -50.87 26.75 11.25
N SER A 359 -50.70 26.33 9.99
CA SER A 359 -51.56 25.32 9.37
C SER A 359 -50.75 24.51 8.34
N GLY A 360 -50.41 23.27 8.68
CA GLY A 360 -49.81 22.30 7.76
C GLY A 360 -49.72 20.92 8.43
N PRO A 361 -50.22 19.84 7.79
CA PRO A 361 -50.46 18.56 8.47
C PRO A 361 -49.18 17.73 8.68
N VAL A 362 -49.14 17.05 9.83
CA VAL A 362 -48.08 16.13 10.27
C VAL A 362 -48.19 14.80 9.51
N PRO A 363 -47.11 14.27 8.90
CA PRO A 363 -47.12 12.91 8.35
C PRO A 363 -46.91 11.88 9.47
N THR A 364 -47.89 10.98 9.65
CA THR A 364 -47.81 9.82 10.55
C THR A 364 -47.14 8.64 9.85
N TRP A 365 -46.09 8.09 10.47
CA TRP A 365 -45.48 6.82 10.07
C TRP A 365 -46.23 5.63 10.70
N PRO A 366 -46.51 4.53 9.97
CA PRO A 366 -47.19 3.37 10.55
C PRO A 366 -46.24 2.48 11.35
N SER A 367 -46.66 2.14 12.58
CA SER A 367 -46.04 1.16 13.47
C SER A 367 -46.05 -0.24 12.85
N ARG A 368 -44.89 -0.89 12.81
CA ARG A 368 -44.73 -2.27 12.31
C ARG A 368 -45.12 -3.26 13.41
N ALA A 369 -46.12 -4.10 13.09
CA ALA A 369 -46.66 -5.12 13.96
C ALA A 369 -45.66 -6.26 14.25
N LEU A 370 -45.67 -6.73 15.51
CA LEU A 370 -44.98 -7.92 15.99
C LEU A 370 -45.67 -9.18 15.44
N LEU A 371 -44.89 -10.10 14.87
CA LEU A 371 -45.35 -11.42 14.45
C LEU A 371 -45.39 -12.38 15.67
N PRO A 372 -46.44 -13.20 15.84
CA PRO A 372 -46.53 -14.15 16.95
C PRO A 372 -45.73 -15.43 16.69
N VAL A 373 -45.11 -15.93 17.78
CA VAL A 373 -44.42 -17.21 17.90
C VAL A 373 -45.43 -18.36 17.88
N SER A 374 -45.15 -19.40 17.06
CA SER A 374 -45.96 -20.63 16.99
C SER A 374 -45.49 -21.68 18.02
N PRO A 375 -46.39 -22.39 18.74
CA PRO A 375 -46.02 -23.34 19.77
C PRO A 375 -45.69 -24.74 19.25
N ARG A 376 -44.78 -25.42 19.96
CA ARG A 376 -44.39 -26.83 19.79
C ARG A 376 -45.57 -27.75 20.15
N ASN A 377 -45.84 -28.75 19.32
CA ASN A 377 -46.63 -29.92 19.70
C ASN A 377 -45.74 -31.16 19.80
N ASN A 378 -45.84 -31.83 20.95
CA ASN A 378 -45.32 -33.17 21.22
C ASN A 378 -46.39 -34.23 20.92
N ALA A 379 -45.88 -35.42 20.54
CA ALA A 379 -46.42 -36.78 20.76
C ALA A 379 -47.54 -37.27 19.80
N PRO A 380 -47.77 -38.60 19.70
CA PRO A 380 -47.35 -39.70 20.60
C PRO A 380 -45.97 -40.28 20.35
#